data_AF-A0A3B0SMQ2-F1
#
_entry.id   AF-A0A3B0SMQ2-F1
#
_cell.length_a   1.000
_cell.length_b   1.000
_cell.length_c   1.000
_cell.angle_alpha   90.00
_cell.angle_beta   90.00
_cell.angle_gamma   90.00
#
_symmetry.space_group_name_H-M   'P 1'
#
loop_
_entity.id
_entity.type
_entity.pdbx_description
1 polymer ?
#
loop_
_entity_poly.entity_id
_entity_poly.type
_entity_poly.pdbx_seq_one_letter_code
_entity_poly.pdbx_strand_id
1 'polypeptide(L)'
;MIVCLTAVGVLPAKAQGLGAKLSAAAIERTQHRVTYDPAYTALAYPGGDVAADRGVCADVVIRVLRAANIDLQKLVHEDMQTAFSAY
;
A
#
# COMPACT_ATOMS: atom_id res chain seq x y z
N MET A 1 1.05 -9.19 -55.58
CA MET A 1 1.74 -8.23 -54.69
C MET A 1 0.95 -8.09 -53.40
N ILE A 2 1.61 -8.37 -52.28
CA ILE A 2 1.45 -7.69 -50.98
C ILE A 2 0.18 -8.00 -50.16
N VAL A 3 0.31 -9.04 -49.33
CA VAL A 3 0.10 -9.06 -47.87
C VAL A 3 -0.87 -8.01 -47.30
N CYS A 4 -2.09 -8.44 -46.94
CA CYS A 4 -2.88 -7.78 -45.91
C CYS A 4 -2.54 -8.44 -44.57
N LEU A 5 -1.47 -7.95 -43.94
CA LEU A 5 -1.12 -8.29 -42.56
C LEU A 5 -2.11 -7.54 -41.66
N THR A 6 -3.14 -8.23 -41.18
CA THR A 6 -3.98 -7.72 -40.10
C THR A 6 -3.09 -7.54 -38.88
N ALA A 7 -2.75 -6.29 -38.57
CA ALA A 7 -2.04 -5.93 -37.36
C ALA A 7 -2.90 -6.33 -36.15
N VAL A 8 -2.64 -7.50 -35.58
CA VAL A 8 -3.06 -7.83 -34.22
C VAL A 8 -2.23 -6.92 -33.32
N GLY A 9 -2.76 -5.73 -33.05
CA GLY A 9 -2.21 -4.83 -32.04
C GLY A 9 -2.32 -5.51 -30.69
N VAL A 10 -1.19 -5.98 -30.15
CA VAL A 10 -1.11 -6.37 -28.75
C VAL A 10 -1.24 -5.11 -27.92
N LEU A 11 -2.45 -4.82 -27.44
CA LEU A 11 -2.67 -3.77 -26.45
C LEU A 11 -2.02 -4.23 -25.14
N PRO A 12 -1.20 -3.40 -24.46
CA PRO A 12 -0.68 -3.76 -23.16
C PRO A 12 -1.85 -3.90 -22.19
N ALA A 13 -2.05 -5.09 -21.64
CA ALA A 13 -3.00 -5.31 -20.56
C ALA A 13 -2.51 -4.55 -19.33
N LYS A 14 -3.07 -3.35 -19.09
CA LYS A 14 -2.84 -2.65 -17.82
C LYS A 14 -3.39 -3.50 -16.69
N ALA A 15 -2.60 -3.72 -15.65
CA ALA A 15 -3.11 -4.30 -14.41
C ALA A 15 -4.31 -3.45 -13.94
N GLN A 16 -5.42 -4.10 -13.64
CA GLN A 16 -6.65 -3.48 -13.16
C GLN A 16 -6.99 -4.06 -11.77
N GLY A 17 -7.69 -3.28 -10.95
CA GLY A 17 -8.11 -3.71 -9.61
C GLY A 17 -7.12 -3.35 -8.48
N LEU A 18 -7.27 -4.03 -7.34
CA LEU A 18 -6.59 -3.66 -6.09
C LEU A 18 -5.07 -3.64 -6.22
N GLY A 19 -4.46 -4.66 -6.83
CA GLY A 19 -3.01 -4.74 -6.99
C GLY A 19 -2.43 -3.55 -7.77
N ALA A 20 -3.13 -3.11 -8.82
CA ALA A 20 -2.74 -1.93 -9.59
C ALA A 20 -2.83 -0.64 -8.77
N LYS A 21 -3.87 -0.52 -7.92
CA LYS A 21 -4.05 0.61 -7.01
C LYS A 21 -2.95 0.67 -5.95
N LEU A 22 -2.60 -0.47 -5.35
CA LEU A 22 -1.52 -0.56 -4.35
C LEU A 22 -0.15 -0.26 -4.98
N SER A 23 0.13 -0.79 -6.18
CA SER A 23 1.36 -0.51 -6.91
C SER A 23 1.50 0.98 -7.23
N ALA A 24 0.43 1.61 -7.74
CA ALA A 24 0.42 3.05 -8.00
C ALA A 24 0.64 3.88 -6.73
N ALA A 25 -0.03 3.51 -5.62
CA ALA A 25 0.16 4.18 -4.33
C ALA A 25 1.59 4.00 -3.79
N ALA A 26 2.19 2.82 -3.93
CA ALA A 26 3.57 2.58 -3.51
C ALA A 26 4.57 3.41 -4.31
N ILE A 27 4.39 3.51 -5.64
CA ILE A 27 5.20 4.39 -6.49
C ILE A 27 5.03 5.84 -6.08
N GLU A 28 3.80 6.29 -5.82
CA GLU A 28 3.53 7.65 -5.33
C GLU A 28 4.25 7.94 -4.01
N ARG A 29 4.34 6.97 -3.09
CA ARG A 29 5.09 7.13 -1.83
C ARG A 29 6.58 7.34 -1.99
N THR A 30 7.18 6.89 -3.09
CA THR A 30 8.60 7.18 -3.37
C THR A 30 8.87 8.66 -3.59
N GLN A 31 7.84 9.46 -3.88
CA GLN A 31 7.94 10.90 -4.07
C GLN A 31 7.95 11.67 -2.74
N HIS A 32 7.72 10.99 -1.61
CA HIS A 32 7.74 11.59 -0.28
C HIS A 32 9.12 11.44 0.33
N ARG A 33 9.68 12.56 0.83
CA ARG A 33 10.88 12.52 1.65
C ARG A 33 10.48 12.18 3.08
N VAL A 34 10.97 11.04 3.57
CA VAL A 34 10.75 10.58 4.95
C VAL A 34 12.07 10.26 5.64
N THR A 35 12.11 10.46 6.95
CA THR A 35 13.20 10.04 7.83
C THR A 35 12.88 8.66 8.39
N TYR A 36 13.84 7.74 8.32
CA TYR A 36 13.70 6.46 9.02
C TYR A 36 13.77 6.71 10.53
N ASP A 37 12.68 6.43 11.24
CA ASP A 37 12.57 6.63 12.69
C ASP A 37 12.01 5.37 13.35
N PRO A 38 12.84 4.59 14.08
CA PRO A 38 12.40 3.38 14.76
C PRO A 38 11.79 3.64 16.16
N ALA A 39 11.63 4.90 16.57
CA ALA A 39 11.11 5.22 17.89
C ALA A 39 9.64 4.80 18.05
N TYR A 40 9.33 4.20 19.19
CA TYR A 40 7.95 3.88 19.54
C TYR A 40 7.15 5.16 19.80
N THR A 41 6.01 5.28 19.12
CA THR A 41 5.09 6.42 19.22
C THR A 41 3.71 5.92 19.61
N ALA A 42 3.07 6.59 20.57
CA ALA A 42 1.67 6.34 20.88
C ALA A 42 0.78 6.86 19.75
N LEU A 43 -0.08 5.99 19.21
CA LEU A 43 -0.99 6.34 18.12
C LEU A 43 -2.43 6.42 18.65
N ALA A 44 -3.21 7.34 18.07
CA ALA A 44 -4.66 7.31 18.23
C ALA A 44 -5.23 6.03 17.61
N TYR A 45 -6.31 5.49 18.17
CA TYR A 45 -6.98 4.32 17.63
C TYR A 45 -8.49 4.59 17.48
N PRO A 46 -9.11 4.26 16.33
CA PRO A 46 -8.50 3.76 15.08
C PRO A 46 -7.89 4.88 14.22
N GLY A 47 -7.15 4.52 13.17
CA GLY A 47 -6.69 5.46 12.15
C GLY A 47 -5.51 6.37 12.54
N GLY A 48 -4.87 6.15 13.69
CA GLY A 48 -3.61 6.84 14.01
C GLY A 48 -2.49 6.50 13.02
N ASP A 49 -1.54 7.41 12.90
CA ASP A 49 -0.36 7.28 12.05
C ASP A 49 0.79 8.02 12.75
N VAL A 50 2.02 7.61 12.47
CA VAL A 50 3.19 8.41 12.83
C VAL A 50 3.21 9.70 12.00
N ALA A 51 4.04 10.67 12.37
CA ALA A 51 4.15 11.90 11.60
C ALA A 51 4.49 11.61 10.12
N ALA A 52 3.95 12.41 9.20
CA ALA A 52 4.07 12.15 7.77
C ALA A 52 5.52 12.16 7.25
N ASP A 53 6.41 12.86 7.95
CA ASP A 53 7.83 13.01 7.62
C ASP A 53 8.71 11.86 8.14
N ARG A 54 8.14 10.86 8.81
CA ARG A 54 8.90 9.76 9.40
C ARG A 54 8.16 8.43 9.37
N GLY A 55 8.88 7.39 9.78
CA GLY A 55 8.37 6.04 9.96
C GLY A 55 9.40 4.98 9.58
N VAL A 56 8.95 3.74 9.57
CA VAL A 56 9.71 2.56 9.16
C VAL A 56 9.08 1.91 7.92
N CYS A 57 9.65 0.79 7.47
CA CYS A 57 9.16 0.06 6.31
C CYS A 57 7.67 -0.33 6.40
N ALA A 58 7.18 -0.66 7.59
CA ALA A 58 5.77 -1.00 7.82
C ALA A 58 4.82 0.18 7.53
N ASP A 59 5.23 1.41 7.83
CA ASP A 59 4.39 2.60 7.62
C ASP A 59 4.15 2.86 6.12
N VAL A 60 5.12 2.49 5.26
CA VAL A 60 4.91 2.52 3.81
C VAL A 60 3.77 1.58 3.41
N VAL A 61 3.78 0.34 3.90
CA VAL A 61 2.74 -0.66 3.59
C VAL A 61 1.38 -0.23 4.12
N ILE A 62 1.32 0.23 5.37
CA ILE A 62 0.09 0.72 6.00
C ILE A 62 -0.53 1.83 5.18
N ARG A 63 0.26 2.85 4.82
CA ARG A 63 -0.28 4.01 4.11
C ARG A 63 -0.63 3.70 2.65
N VAL A 64 0.06 2.75 2.00
CA VAL A 64 -0.31 2.23 0.67
C VAL A 64 -1.66 1.51 0.71
N LEU A 65 -1.90 0.69 1.73
CA LEU A 65 -3.20 0.03 1.92
C LEU A 65 -4.31 1.03 2.26
N ARG A 66 -4.01 2.07 3.03
CA ARG A 66 -4.96 3.15 3.32
C ARG A 66 -5.37 3.93 2.07
N ALA A 67 -4.48 4.10 1.08
CA ALA A 67 -4.87 4.65 -0.22
C ALA A 67 -5.94 3.78 -0.92
N ALA A 68 -6.00 2.48 -0.60
CA ALA A 68 -7.05 1.55 -1.01
C ALA A 68 -8.26 1.46 -0.05
N ASN A 69 -8.37 2.35 0.94
CA ASN A 69 -9.38 2.33 2.02
C ASN A 69 -9.29 1.09 2.92
N ILE A 70 -8.10 0.50 3.06
CA ILE A 70 -7.84 -0.64 3.93
C ILE A 70 -6.94 -0.18 5.08
N ASP A 71 -7.46 -0.19 6.30
CA ASP A 71 -6.67 0.11 7.49
C ASP A 71 -6.09 -1.17 8.10
N LEU A 72 -4.92 -1.58 7.60
CA LEU A 72 -4.26 -2.81 8.05
C LEU A 72 -3.99 -2.83 9.55
N GLN A 73 -3.62 -1.68 10.14
CA GLN A 73 -3.34 -1.59 11.57
C GLN A 73 -4.57 -1.95 12.40
N LYS A 74 -5.74 -1.42 12.02
CA LYS A 74 -7.01 -1.75 12.67
C LYS A 74 -7.33 -3.24 12.53
N LEU A 75 -7.24 -3.78 11.31
CA LEU A 75 -7.58 -5.19 11.05
C LEU A 75 -6.71 -6.15 11.84
N VAL A 76 -5.39 -5.92 11.86
CA VAL A 76 -4.45 -6.75 12.63
C VAL A 76 -4.69 -6.58 14.13
N HIS A 77 -4.88 -5.35 14.61
CA HIS A 77 -5.16 -5.11 16.03
C HIS A 77 -6.42 -5.85 16.51
N GLU A 78 -7.54 -5.70 15.78
CA GLU A 78 -8.80 -6.35 16.12
C GLU A 78 -8.69 -7.87 16.06
N ASP A 79 -7.96 -8.43 15.08
CA ASP A 79 -7.71 -9.86 15.01
C ASP A 79 -6.85 -10.36 16.20
N MET A 80 -5.77 -9.65 16.51
CA MET A 80 -4.91 -9.92 17.67
C MET A 80 -5.66 -9.81 19.00
N GLN A 81 -6.66 -8.93 19.14
CA GLN A 81 -7.49 -8.88 20.35
C GLN A 81 -8.31 -10.17 20.55
N THR A 82 -8.66 -10.88 19.46
CA THR A 82 -9.43 -12.14 19.56
C THR A 82 -8.54 -13.35 19.87
N ALA A 83 -7.31 -13.39 19.37
CA ALA A 83 -6.43 -14.56 19.45
C ALA A 83 -4.93 -14.19 19.52
N PHE A 84 -4.54 -13.32 20.45
CA PHE A 84 -3.16 -12.81 20.57
C PHE A 84 -2.09 -13.91 20.62
N SER A 85 -2.38 -15.05 21.25
CA SER A 85 -1.43 -16.16 21.39
C SER A 85 -1.07 -16.87 20.07
N ALA A 86 -1.76 -16.58 18.96
CA ALA A 86 -1.51 -17.16 17.65
C ALA A 86 -0.49 -16.38 16.79
N TYR A 87 0.00 -15.24 17.29
CA TYR A 87 0.94 -14.33 16.62
C TYR A 87 2.33 -14.40 17.26
#